data_AF-A0A1J1HUV9-F1
#
_entry.id   AF-A0A1J1HUV9-F1
#
_cell.length_a   1.000
_cell.length_b   1.000
_cell.length_c   1.000
_cell.angle_alpha   90.00
_cell.angle_beta   90.00
_cell.angle_gamma   90.00
#
_symmetry.space_group_name_H-M   'P 1'
#
loop_
_entity.id
_entity.type
_entity.pdbx_description
1 polymer ?
#
loop_
_entity_poly.entity_id
_entity_poly.type
_entity_poly.pdbx_seq_one_letter_code
_entity_poly.pdbx_strand_id
1 'polypeptide(L)'
;MRIENVLQLSLCLNAFTGYGIQREQKNCIYKTTSSDYGYFTPTPYSIPTRYYPLNQQFTSHLAQTGMYRNYSLNTNFDKPFCNQF
;
A
#
# COMPACT_ATOMS: atom_id res chain seq x y z
N MET A 1 2.37 14.42 0.06
CA MET A 1 3.29 13.30 -0.26
C MET A 1 2.93 12.82 -1.66
N ARG A 2 3.88 12.92 -2.58
CA ARG A 2 3.72 13.07 -4.04
C ARG A 2 2.93 11.93 -4.71
N ILE A 3 1.77 12.26 -5.30
CA ILE A 3 0.98 11.38 -6.19
C ILE A 3 1.77 11.04 -7.49
N GLU A 4 2.82 11.81 -7.78
CA GLU A 4 3.70 11.67 -8.94
C GLU A 4 4.65 10.46 -8.93
N ASN A 5 4.88 9.81 -7.78
CA ASN A 5 5.99 8.83 -7.67
C ASN A 5 5.71 7.45 -8.29
N VAL A 6 4.46 7.10 -8.59
CA VAL A 6 4.15 5.82 -9.25
C VAL A 6 4.25 5.93 -10.77
N LEU A 7 3.91 7.10 -11.33
CA LEU A 7 4.12 7.40 -12.76
C LEU A 7 5.61 7.58 -13.10
N GLN A 8 6.43 7.99 -12.13
CA GLN A 8 7.88 8.04 -12.29
C GLN A 8 8.51 6.64 -12.45
N LEU A 9 7.99 5.61 -11.77
CA LEU A 9 8.50 4.24 -11.86
C LEU A 9 8.05 3.48 -13.12
N SER A 10 6.91 3.82 -13.72
CA SER A 10 6.41 3.14 -14.92
C SER A 10 7.10 3.59 -16.22
N LEU A 11 7.79 4.74 -16.21
CA LEU A 11 8.46 5.30 -17.39
C LEU A 11 9.98 5.04 -17.42
N CYS A 12 10.61 4.72 -16.29
CA CYS A 12 12.02 4.34 -16.26
C CYS A 12 12.16 2.81 -16.20
N LEU A 13 12.36 2.16 -17.36
CA LEU A 13 12.72 0.74 -17.46
C LEU A 13 13.90 0.35 -16.55
N ASN A 14 14.77 1.33 -16.25
CA ASN A 14 15.94 1.18 -15.39
C ASN A 14 15.64 1.13 -13.88
N ALA A 15 14.40 1.32 -13.44
CA ALA A 15 14.05 1.25 -12.02
C ALA A 15 13.73 -0.15 -11.50
N PHE A 16 13.42 -1.10 -12.39
CA PHE A 16 13.15 -2.47 -12.01
C PHE A 16 14.46 -3.25 -11.86
N THR A 17 14.86 -3.52 -10.62
CA THR A 17 16.11 -4.26 -10.31
C THR A 17 15.82 -5.55 -9.54
N GLY A 18 16.77 -6.50 -9.59
CA GLY A 18 16.73 -7.71 -8.78
C GLY A 18 16.00 -8.90 -9.41
N TYR A 19 15.59 -8.80 -10.68
CA TYR A 19 14.99 -9.89 -11.45
C TYR A 19 16.03 -10.93 -11.88
N GLY A 20 15.59 -12.17 -12.10
CA GLY A 20 16.48 -13.28 -12.47
C GLY A 20 17.31 -13.03 -13.73
N ILE A 21 16.74 -12.31 -14.71
CA ILE A 21 17.43 -11.93 -15.97
C ILE A 21 18.64 -11.00 -15.76
N GLN A 22 18.71 -10.30 -14.62
CA GLN A 22 19.81 -9.39 -14.27
C GLN A 22 20.90 -10.08 -13.44
N ARG A 23 20.62 -11.29 -12.96
CA ARG A 23 21.55 -12.08 -12.15
C ARG A 23 22.38 -12.99 -13.03
N GLU A 24 23.47 -13.48 -12.47
CA GLU A 24 24.35 -14.42 -13.14
C GLU A 24 23.58 -15.66 -13.60
N GLN A 25 23.88 -16.10 -14.83
CA GLN A 25 23.12 -17.11 -15.51
C GLN A 25 23.39 -18.49 -14.88
N LYS A 26 22.37 -19.04 -14.20
CA LYS A 26 22.43 -20.40 -13.68
C LYS A 26 22.62 -21.39 -14.82
N ASN A 27 23.45 -22.41 -14.58
CA ASN A 27 23.68 -23.50 -15.54
C ASN A 27 22.33 -24.08 -15.99
N CYS A 28 22.17 -24.25 -17.30
CA CYS A 28 20.96 -24.72 -17.96
C CYS A 28 20.45 -26.05 -17.37
N ILE A 29 21.37 -26.92 -16.93
CA ILE A 29 21.05 -28.26 -16.38
C ILE A 29 20.29 -28.16 -15.04
N TYR A 30 20.50 -27.09 -14.26
CA TYR A 30 19.90 -26.93 -12.92
C TYR A 30 18.72 -25.95 -12.90
N LYS A 31 18.07 -25.70 -14.05
CA LYS A 31 16.86 -24.88 -14.12
C LYS A 31 15.64 -25.67 -13.67
N THR A 32 14.88 -25.10 -12.73
CA THR A 32 13.60 -25.64 -12.27
C THR A 32 12.46 -24.80 -12.81
N THR A 33 11.26 -25.37 -12.94
CA THR A 33 10.04 -24.62 -13.32
C THR A 33 9.72 -23.50 -12.32
N SER A 34 10.06 -23.68 -11.04
CA SER A 34 9.94 -22.64 -10.03
C SER A 34 10.89 -21.46 -10.24
N SER A 35 12.00 -21.65 -10.97
CA SER A 35 12.98 -20.59 -11.23
C SER A 35 12.53 -19.57 -12.27
N ASP A 36 11.45 -19.86 -13.00
CA ASP A 36 10.85 -18.94 -13.98
C ASP A 36 10.06 -17.81 -13.30
N TYR A 37 9.55 -18.05 -12.08
CA TYR A 37 8.84 -17.02 -11.31
C TYR A 37 9.79 -15.91 -10.86
N GLY A 38 9.48 -14.66 -11.21
CA GLY A 38 10.33 -13.50 -10.93
C GLY A 38 11.61 -13.44 -11.79
N TYR A 39 11.70 -14.25 -12.85
CA TYR A 39 12.86 -14.22 -13.76
C TYR A 39 12.86 -12.98 -14.66
N PHE A 40 11.71 -12.66 -15.27
CA PHE A 40 11.58 -11.55 -16.22
C PHE A 40 11.16 -10.25 -15.53
N THR A 41 11.76 -9.15 -15.96
CA THR A 41 11.35 -7.79 -15.56
C THR A 41 9.99 -7.43 -16.17
N PRO A 42 9.15 -6.64 -15.48
CA PRO A 42 7.91 -6.14 -16.04
C PRO A 42 8.18 -5.20 -17.22
N THR A 43 7.29 -5.24 -18.21
CA THR A 43 7.27 -4.31 -19.35
C THR A 43 6.21 -3.23 -19.12
N PRO A 44 6.27 -2.08 -19.83
CA PRO A 44 5.24 -1.03 -19.71
C PRO A 44 3.81 -1.53 -19.94
N TYR A 45 3.65 -2.59 -20.75
CA TYR A 45 2.37 -3.21 -21.05
C TYR A 45 1.85 -4.13 -19.93
N SER A 46 2.73 -4.55 -19.02
CA SER A 46 2.37 -5.38 -17.85
C SER A 46 2.03 -4.56 -16.60
N ILE A 47 2.33 -3.26 -16.61
CA ILE A 47 2.16 -2.35 -15.48
C ILE A 47 0.87 -1.54 -15.68
N PRO A 48 0.07 -1.26 -14.63
CA PRO A 48 -1.09 -0.39 -14.76
C PRO A 48 -0.68 1.05 -15.10
N THR A 49 -1.39 1.67 -16.05
CA THR A 49 -1.19 3.10 -16.42
C THR A 49 -1.41 4.04 -15.24
N ARG A 50 -2.27 3.65 -14.29
CA ARG A 50 -2.54 4.44 -13.09
C ARG A 50 -2.80 3.52 -11.90
N TYR A 51 -2.22 3.87 -10.76
CA TYR A 51 -2.40 3.19 -9.48
C TYR A 51 -2.80 4.20 -8.41
N TYR A 52 -3.80 3.88 -7.61
CA TYR A 52 -4.31 4.73 -6.54
C TYR A 52 -4.03 4.07 -5.18
N PRO A 53 -2.85 4.28 -4.59
CA PRO A 53 -2.55 3.74 -3.27
C PRO A 53 -3.43 4.40 -2.21
N LEU A 54 -3.83 3.61 -1.20
CA LEU A 54 -4.46 4.16 -0.01
C LEU A 54 -3.43 4.98 0.77
N ASN A 55 -3.73 6.25 1.02
CA ASN A 55 -2.90 7.09 1.87
C ASN A 55 -3.21 6.79 3.35
N GLN A 56 -2.23 6.25 4.08
CA GLN A 56 -2.37 5.92 5.50
C GLN A 56 -1.82 7.00 6.43
N GLN A 57 -1.50 8.22 5.94
CA GLN A 57 -0.95 9.30 6.77
C GLN A 57 -1.83 9.64 7.98
N PHE A 58 -3.14 9.78 7.77
CA PHE A 58 -4.08 10.06 8.85
C PHE A 58 -4.07 8.96 9.91
N THR A 59 -4.26 7.70 9.47
CA THR A 59 -4.31 6.54 10.37
C THR A 59 -2.98 6.33 11.09
N SER A 60 -1.85 6.54 10.41
CA SER A 60 -0.52 6.42 11.01
C SER A 60 -0.30 7.47 12.10
N HIS A 61 -0.77 8.70 11.88
CA HIS A 61 -0.73 9.75 12.90
C HIS A 61 -1.65 9.42 14.07
N LEU A 62 -2.88 8.97 13.81
CA LEU A 62 -3.82 8.56 14.84
C LEU A 62 -3.28 7.38 15.67
N ALA A 63 -2.63 6.39 15.04
CA ALA A 63 -2.05 5.25 15.73
C ALA A 63 -0.98 5.65 16.76
N GLN A 64 -0.24 6.73 16.51
CA GLN A 64 0.76 7.26 17.45
C GLN A 64 0.12 7.85 18.71
N THR A 65 -1.14 8.31 18.64
CA THR A 65 -1.86 8.91 19.78
C THR A 65 -2.36 7.89 20.81
N GLY A 66 -2.29 6.59 20.49
CA GLY A 66 -2.68 5.50 21.39
C GLY A 66 -4.19 5.27 21.48
N MET A 67 -4.61 4.48 22.48
CA MET A 67 -6.02 4.13 22.66
C MET A 67 -6.82 5.31 23.22
N TYR A 68 -7.94 5.61 22.57
CA TYR A 68 -8.90 6.61 23.04
C TYR A 68 -9.36 6.29 24.47
N ARG A 69 -9.50 7.35 25.28
CA ARG A 69 -10.08 7.28 26.62
C ARG A 69 -11.09 8.40 26.78
N ASN A 70 -12.23 8.07 27.37
CA ASN A 70 -13.25 9.05 27.71
C ASN A 70 -12.92 9.69 29.06
N TYR A 71 -12.68 11.01 29.06
CA TYR A 71 -12.47 11.83 30.25
C TYR A 71 -13.53 12.94 30.38
N SER A 72 -14.65 12.83 29.68
CA SER A 72 -15.73 13.81 29.71
C SER A 72 -16.71 13.55 30.86
N LEU A 73 -17.33 14.61 31.38
CA LEU A 73 -18.47 14.50 32.28
C LEU A 73 -19.77 14.42 31.48
N ASN A 74 -20.77 13.71 32.02
CA ASN A 74 -22.11 13.73 31.45
C ASN A 74 -22.75 15.09 31.73
N THR A 75 -23.00 15.87 30.68
CA THR A 75 -23.64 17.20 30.77
C THR A 75 -25.07 17.20 30.20
N ASN A 76 -25.62 16.03 29.92
CA ASN A 76 -27.00 15.94 29.44
C ASN A 76 -27.94 16.32 30.59
N PHE A 77 -28.87 17.25 30.32
CA PHE A 77 -29.94 17.52 31.26
C PHE A 77 -30.99 16.42 31.15
N ASP A 78 -31.49 15.96 32.30
CA ASP A 78 -32.55 14.97 32.31
C ASP A 78 -33.75 15.52 31.54
N LYS A 79 -34.18 14.80 30.51
CA LYS A 79 -35.30 15.22 29.69
C LYS A 79 -36.56 14.81 30.44
N PRO A 80 -37.49 15.72 30.71
CA PRO A 80 -38.74 15.34 31.34
C PRO A 80 -39.44 14.30 30.46
N PHE A 81 -39.99 13.25 31.07
CA PHE A 81 -40.92 12.34 30.42
C PHE A 81 -42.20 13.12 30.06
N CYS A 82 -42.18 13.86 28.96
CA CYS A 82 -43.40 14.21 28.26
C CYS A 82 -43.67 13.07 27.28
N ASN A 83 -44.79 12.37 27.50
CA ASN A 83 -45.23 11.27 26.66
C ASN A 83 -45.06 11.64 25.18
N GLN A 84 -44.34 10.80 24.44
CA GLN A 84 -44.44 10.74 22.98
C GLN A 84 -45.88 10.36 22.64
N PHE A 85 -46.74 11.36 22.49
CA PHE A 85 -47.98 11.27 21.73
C PHE A 85 -47.68 11.68 20.29
#